data_AF-A0A4R8M2L1-F1
#
_entry.id   AF-A0A4R8M2L1-F1
#
_cell.length_a   1.000
_cell.length_b   1.000
_cell.length_c   1.000
_cell.angle_alpha   90.00
_cell.angle_beta   90.00
_cell.angle_gamma   90.00
#
_symmetry.space_group_name_H-M   'P 1'
#
loop_
_entity.id
_entity.type
_entity.pdbx_description
1 polymer ?
#
loop_
_entity_poly.entity_id
_entity_poly.type
_entity_poly.pdbx_seq_one_letter_code
_entity_poly.pdbx_strand_id
1 'polypeptide(L)'
;MKPGPTALDQFVKATDFLRKRAAEEGRDAFLALLPEEGIPGAGDTRTAAARAESRALEVASPGFARVLGLEDEGKAALFALRLQEHLPPFPVSAPAVDRSIPPLRTGLAAAAGALIGMGLISPLTALFFGSREAGFLLGASLGAFGLSLAALRLPENRKLLWALAALLGLATLREALVFLGSGSLLSRGWKLIRTNRGSLSRLVLFPVLLALVLLLGGRTEQIDRRASAERIKEDLSSWLEGAARVAFLMGTTETGAGSAPAGGELAALAAKILTLEGAAQDDLAAGMDELAGDIRNLGFGSGGETGEFAWDPQAADRFEVFGYIEPGDRVRVERPPLMKDGRVLRRGLVRKVRRP
;
A
#
# COMPACT_ATOMS: atom_id res chain seq x y z
N MET A 1 18.05 32.26 -3.92
CA MET A 1 18.06 32.00 -2.45
C MET A 1 17.74 30.53 -2.25
N LYS A 2 18.59 29.76 -1.57
CA LYS A 2 18.22 28.40 -1.16
C LYS A 2 17.06 28.54 -0.15
N PRO A 3 15.90 27.90 -0.36
CA PRO A 3 14.87 27.89 0.67
C PRO A 3 15.44 27.17 1.90
N GLY A 4 15.51 27.89 3.02
CA GLY A 4 15.93 27.29 4.29
C GLY A 4 14.93 26.22 4.75
N PRO A 5 15.33 25.36 5.71
CA PRO A 5 14.46 24.30 6.27
C PRO A 5 13.10 24.83 6.76
N THR A 6 13.05 26.10 7.17
CA THR A 6 11.83 26.82 7.56
C THR A 6 10.77 26.96 6.47
N ALA A 7 11.13 26.95 5.18
CA ALA A 7 10.17 27.10 4.08
C ALA A 7 9.41 25.78 3.78
N LEU A 8 10.10 24.64 3.87
CA LEU A 8 9.47 23.32 3.71
C LEU A 8 8.51 23.04 4.87
N ASP A 9 8.93 23.30 6.10
CA ASP A 9 8.07 23.07 7.28
C ASP A 9 6.81 23.93 7.25
N GLN A 10 6.91 25.17 6.75
CA GLN A 10 5.75 26.03 6.54
C GLN A 10 4.82 25.48 5.45
N PHE A 11 5.37 24.99 4.33
CA PHE A 11 4.57 24.36 3.27
C PHE A 11 3.84 23.11 3.75
N VAL A 12 4.55 22.20 4.44
CA VAL A 12 3.97 20.97 4.99
C VAL A 12 2.88 21.30 6.02
N LYS A 13 3.07 22.32 6.86
CA LYS A 13 2.04 22.79 7.78
C LYS A 13 0.84 23.41 7.06
N ALA A 14 1.07 24.25 6.05
CA ALA A 14 0.00 24.91 5.29
C ALA A 14 -0.88 23.91 4.53
N THR A 15 -0.30 22.77 4.14
CA THR A 15 -0.99 21.71 3.40
C THR A 15 -1.56 20.60 4.29
N ASP A 16 -1.42 20.69 5.62
CA ASP A 16 -1.83 19.64 6.55
C ASP A 16 -3.32 19.27 6.44
N PHE A 17 -4.20 20.27 6.33
CA PHE A 17 -5.64 20.03 6.19
C PHE A 17 -5.99 19.33 4.87
N LEU A 18 -5.29 19.67 3.78
CA LEU A 18 -5.48 19.06 2.46
C LEU A 18 -5.05 17.60 2.48
N ARG A 19 -3.90 17.30 3.10
CA ARG A 19 -3.40 15.94 3.25
C ARG A 19 -4.36 15.08 4.06
N LYS A 20 -4.87 15.58 5.18
CA LYS A 20 -5.86 14.87 6.00
C LYS A 20 -7.14 14.55 5.22
N ARG A 21 -7.67 15.52 4.47
CA ARG A 21 -8.85 15.31 3.63
C ARG A 21 -8.58 14.31 2.50
N ALA A 22 -7.45 14.44 1.81
CA ALA A 22 -7.07 13.53 0.74
C ALA A 22 -6.86 12.09 1.23
N ALA A 23 -6.31 11.90 2.44
CA ALA A 23 -6.20 10.58 3.07
C ALA A 23 -7.57 9.96 3.36
N GLU A 24 -8.55 10.76 3.81
CA GLU A 24 -9.91 10.29 4.07
C GLU A 24 -10.65 9.90 2.78
N GLU A 25 -10.60 10.76 1.74
CA GLU A 25 -11.22 10.45 0.44
C GLU A 25 -10.53 9.27 -0.27
N GLY A 26 -9.20 9.14 -0.15
CA GLY A 26 -8.45 8.00 -0.68
C GLY A 26 -8.80 6.70 0.04
N ARG A 27 -8.94 6.72 1.37
CA ARG A 27 -9.38 5.57 2.17
C ARG A 27 -10.77 5.11 1.75
N ASP A 28 -11.70 6.03 1.59
CA ASP A 28 -13.09 5.68 1.20
C ASP A 28 -13.14 5.07 -0.19
N ALA A 29 -12.34 5.60 -1.13
CA ALA A 29 -12.17 5.03 -2.46
C ALA A 29 -11.53 3.62 -2.44
N PHE A 30 -10.58 3.37 -1.54
CA PHE A 30 -9.99 2.04 -1.36
C PHE A 30 -11.03 1.03 -0.88
N LEU A 31 -11.77 1.37 0.18
CA LEU A 31 -12.75 0.48 0.81
C LEU A 31 -13.94 0.18 -0.12
N ALA A 32 -14.32 1.12 -0.97
CA ALA A 32 -15.40 0.95 -1.94
C ALA A 32 -15.11 -0.13 -3.00
N LEU A 33 -13.83 -0.42 -3.27
CA LEU A 33 -13.42 -1.44 -4.23
C LEU A 33 -13.10 -2.80 -3.60
N LEU A 34 -13.07 -2.89 -2.27
CA LEU A 34 -12.90 -4.17 -1.60
C LEU A 34 -14.22 -4.95 -1.60
N PRO A 35 -14.16 -6.28 -1.84
CA PRO A 35 -15.34 -7.13 -1.77
C PRO A 35 -16.00 -7.04 -0.38
N GLU A 36 -17.33 -7.14 -0.36
CA GLU A 36 -18.10 -7.18 0.90
C GLU A 36 -17.91 -8.51 1.63
N GLU A 37 -17.65 -9.59 0.88
CA GLU A 37 -17.45 -10.93 1.41
C GLU A 37 -16.16 -11.56 0.84
N GLY A 38 -15.37 -12.20 1.73
CA GLY A 38 -14.15 -12.91 1.36
C GLY A 38 -12.86 -12.11 1.53
N ILE A 39 -11.72 -12.78 1.31
CA ILE A 39 -10.40 -12.14 1.32
C ILE A 39 -10.13 -11.58 -0.08
N PRO A 40 -9.77 -10.28 -0.21
CA PRO A 40 -9.45 -9.68 -1.49
C PRO A 40 -8.20 -10.33 -2.06
N GLY A 41 -8.22 -10.63 -3.35
CA GLY A 41 -7.03 -11.11 -4.05
C GLY A 41 -5.97 -10.01 -4.14
N ALA A 42 -4.73 -10.39 -4.42
CA ALA A 42 -3.63 -9.44 -4.63
C ALA A 42 -3.93 -8.43 -5.78
N GLY A 43 -4.72 -8.85 -6.77
CA GLY A 43 -5.19 -7.99 -7.86
C GLY A 43 -6.21 -6.95 -7.42
N ASP A 44 -7.15 -7.33 -6.55
CA ASP A 44 -8.19 -6.43 -6.02
C ASP A 44 -7.55 -5.36 -5.12
N THR A 45 -6.62 -5.77 -4.26
CA THR A 45 -5.88 -4.83 -3.41
C THR A 45 -5.04 -3.86 -4.23
N ARG A 46 -4.43 -4.30 -5.33
CA ARG A 46 -3.63 -3.44 -6.21
C ARG A 46 -4.51 -2.43 -6.96
N THR A 47 -5.67 -2.87 -7.46
CA THR A 47 -6.63 -1.99 -8.12
C THR A 47 -7.20 -0.95 -7.15
N ALA A 48 -7.54 -1.37 -5.93
CA ALA A 48 -7.98 -0.49 -4.87
C ALA A 48 -6.88 0.52 -4.47
N ALA A 49 -5.61 0.08 -4.40
CA ALA A 49 -4.46 0.94 -4.14
C ALA A 49 -4.32 2.06 -5.18
N ALA A 50 -4.34 1.70 -6.47
CA ALA A 50 -4.23 2.65 -7.56
C ALA A 50 -5.40 3.65 -7.57
N ARG A 51 -6.61 3.20 -7.23
CA ARG A 51 -7.77 4.10 -7.12
C ARG A 51 -7.65 5.07 -5.95
N ALA A 52 -7.19 4.58 -4.79
CA ALA A 52 -6.96 5.39 -3.61
C ALA A 52 -5.90 6.47 -3.87
N GLU A 53 -4.80 6.09 -4.55
CA GLU A 53 -3.72 6.99 -4.97
C GLU A 53 -4.25 8.09 -5.89
N SER A 54 -4.93 7.71 -6.98
CA SER A 54 -5.56 8.66 -7.92
C SER A 54 -6.48 9.63 -7.19
N ARG A 55 -7.33 9.10 -6.29
CA ARG A 55 -8.30 9.93 -5.58
C ARG A 55 -7.63 10.88 -4.58
N ALA A 56 -6.61 10.43 -3.87
CA ALA A 56 -5.87 11.26 -2.94
C ALA A 56 -5.14 12.41 -3.68
N LEU A 57 -4.54 12.13 -4.84
CA LEU A 57 -3.88 13.14 -5.66
C LEU A 57 -4.86 14.13 -6.31
N GLU A 58 -6.02 13.67 -6.79
CA GLU A 58 -7.09 14.56 -7.30
C GLU A 58 -7.46 15.64 -6.26
N VAL A 59 -7.49 15.28 -4.98
CA VAL A 59 -7.85 16.18 -3.87
C VAL A 59 -6.68 17.05 -3.44
N ALA A 60 -5.47 16.48 -3.33
CA ALA A 60 -4.32 17.18 -2.76
C ALA A 60 -3.59 18.09 -3.76
N SER A 61 -3.42 17.65 -5.02
CA SER A 61 -2.56 18.31 -6.00
C SER A 61 -2.95 19.76 -6.32
N PRO A 62 -4.25 20.10 -6.53
CA PRO A 62 -4.65 21.48 -6.77
C PRO A 62 -4.33 22.40 -5.58
N GLY A 63 -4.46 21.87 -4.37
CA GLY A 63 -4.14 22.61 -3.15
C GLY A 63 -2.63 22.83 -2.99
N PHE A 64 -1.81 21.83 -3.33
CA PHE A 64 -0.35 21.99 -3.36
C PHE A 64 0.08 23.05 -4.37
N ALA A 65 -0.45 23.01 -5.59
CA ALA A 65 -0.18 24.00 -6.63
C ALA A 65 -0.53 25.42 -6.17
N ARG A 66 -1.71 25.61 -5.56
CA ARG A 66 -2.15 26.91 -5.03
C ARG A 66 -1.22 27.44 -3.94
N VAL A 67 -0.79 26.60 -3.00
CA VAL A 67 0.14 27.02 -1.92
C VAL A 67 1.53 27.37 -2.49
N LEU A 68 1.93 26.76 -3.61
CA LEU A 68 3.15 27.10 -4.35
C LEU A 68 3.02 28.35 -5.24
N GLY A 69 1.85 28.99 -5.29
CA GLY A 69 1.60 30.16 -6.13
C GLY A 69 1.40 29.84 -7.62
N LEU A 70 1.09 28.59 -7.96
CA LEU A 70 0.72 28.18 -9.32
C LEU A 70 -0.79 28.39 -9.51
N GLU A 71 -1.18 29.63 -9.83
CA GLU A 71 -2.59 30.03 -9.99
C GLU A 71 -3.19 29.71 -11.37
N ASP A 72 -2.34 29.49 -12.37
CA ASP A 72 -2.73 29.12 -13.74
C ASP A 72 -3.18 27.66 -13.80
N GLU A 73 -4.42 27.42 -14.25
CA GLU A 73 -5.02 26.09 -14.37
C GLU A 73 -4.17 25.13 -15.22
N GLY A 74 -3.57 25.62 -16.31
CA GLY A 74 -2.72 24.80 -17.17
C GLY A 74 -1.43 24.37 -16.48
N LYS A 75 -0.83 25.26 -15.69
CA LYS A 75 0.37 24.96 -14.89
C LYS A 75 0.04 24.05 -13.72
N ALA A 76 -1.10 24.24 -13.07
CA ALA A 76 -1.56 23.38 -11.99
C ALA A 76 -1.82 21.95 -12.47
N ALA A 77 -2.40 21.77 -13.67
CA ALA A 77 -2.61 20.46 -14.27
C ALA A 77 -1.30 19.76 -14.64
N LEU A 78 -0.36 20.48 -15.28
CA LEU A 78 0.98 19.95 -15.58
C LEU A 78 1.76 19.59 -14.32
N PHE A 79 1.66 20.42 -13.28
CA PHE A 79 2.26 20.15 -11.97
C PHE A 79 1.70 18.86 -11.36
N ALA A 80 0.38 18.68 -11.36
CA ALA A 80 -0.25 17.47 -10.84
C ALA A 80 0.22 16.21 -11.59
N LEU A 81 0.33 16.28 -12.92
CA LEU A 81 0.81 15.18 -13.75
C LEU A 81 2.28 14.83 -13.45
N ARG A 82 3.16 15.84 -13.40
CA ARG A 82 4.57 15.63 -13.03
C ARG A 82 4.70 15.09 -11.60
N LEU A 83 3.86 15.55 -10.68
CA LEU A 83 3.87 15.10 -9.30
C LEU A 83 3.55 13.61 -9.26
N GLN A 84 2.52 13.17 -9.99
CA GLN A 84 2.18 11.76 -10.10
C GLN A 84 3.33 10.91 -10.69
N GLU A 85 4.05 11.41 -11.69
CA GLU A 85 5.20 10.71 -12.30
C GLU A 85 6.39 10.52 -11.35
N HIS A 86 6.61 11.47 -10.43
CA HIS A 86 7.76 11.45 -9.52
C HIS A 86 7.48 10.75 -8.19
N LEU A 87 6.23 10.39 -7.91
CA LEU A 87 5.87 9.72 -6.67
C LEU A 87 6.08 8.20 -6.78
N PRO A 88 6.58 7.58 -5.70
CA PRO A 88 6.55 6.13 -5.62
C PRO A 88 5.09 5.66 -5.54
N PRO A 89 4.77 4.48 -6.10
CA PRO A 89 3.42 3.92 -6.02
C PRO A 89 3.02 3.74 -4.55
N PHE A 90 1.73 3.94 -4.26
CA PHE A 90 1.23 3.85 -2.89
C PHE A 90 1.49 2.46 -2.27
N PRO A 91 2.30 2.35 -1.20
CA PRO A 91 2.58 1.07 -0.56
C PRO A 91 1.39 0.64 0.31
N VAL A 92 0.52 -0.20 -0.24
CA VAL A 92 -0.63 -0.73 0.51
C VAL A 92 -0.20 -1.86 1.43
N SER A 93 -0.45 -1.68 2.73
CA SER A 93 -0.42 -2.76 3.71
C SER A 93 -1.54 -3.77 3.45
N ALA A 94 -1.26 -5.05 3.68
CA ALA A 94 -2.29 -6.09 3.55
C ALA A 94 -3.48 -5.80 4.49
N PRO A 95 -4.73 -5.97 4.02
CA PRO A 95 -5.92 -5.67 4.81
C PRO A 95 -5.94 -6.49 6.11
N ALA A 96 -6.41 -5.88 7.19
CA ALA A 96 -6.53 -6.57 8.47
C ALA A 96 -7.65 -7.62 8.34
N VAL A 97 -7.27 -8.89 8.44
CA VAL A 97 -8.22 -10.00 8.40
C VAL A 97 -8.63 -10.32 9.83
N ASP A 98 -9.91 -10.17 10.14
CA ASP A 98 -10.47 -10.72 11.36
C ASP A 98 -10.86 -12.19 11.12
N ARG A 99 -10.44 -13.04 12.05
CA ARG A 99 -10.74 -14.47 12.05
C ARG A 99 -11.76 -14.76 13.12
N SER A 100 -12.86 -13.99 13.14
CA SER A 100 -13.95 -14.20 14.08
C SER A 100 -14.86 -15.33 13.62
N ILE A 101 -15.29 -16.15 14.59
CA ILE A 101 -16.27 -17.21 14.36
C ILE A 101 -17.65 -16.61 14.65
N PRO A 102 -18.63 -16.73 13.74
CA PRO A 102 -19.94 -16.13 13.94
C PRO A 102 -20.57 -16.59 15.26
N PRO A 103 -21.18 -15.70 16.07
CA PRO A 103 -21.74 -16.04 17.37
C PRO A 103 -22.87 -17.07 17.28
N LEU A 104 -23.56 -17.13 16.13
CA LEU A 104 -24.59 -18.14 15.87
C LEU A 104 -23.99 -19.55 15.74
N ARG A 105 -22.76 -19.68 15.21
CA ARG A 105 -22.07 -20.97 15.10
C ARG A 105 -21.59 -21.47 16.45
N THR A 106 -21.06 -20.58 17.30
CA THR A 106 -20.68 -20.96 18.66
C THR A 106 -21.92 -21.30 19.51
N GLY A 107 -23.03 -20.59 19.32
CA GLY A 107 -24.32 -20.91 19.92
C GLY A 107 -24.87 -22.28 19.50
N LEU A 108 -24.86 -22.58 18.18
CA LEU A 108 -25.28 -23.89 17.67
C LEU A 108 -24.34 -25.02 18.14
N ALA A 109 -23.03 -24.77 18.17
CA ALA A 109 -22.05 -25.72 18.70
C ALA A 109 -22.30 -26.00 20.19
N ALA A 110 -22.58 -24.96 20.99
CA ALA A 110 -22.91 -25.11 22.40
C ALA A 110 -24.22 -25.89 22.60
N ALA A 111 -25.26 -25.58 21.82
CA ALA A 111 -26.55 -26.29 21.89
C ALA A 111 -26.42 -27.77 21.51
N ALA A 112 -25.71 -28.08 20.42
CA ALA A 112 -25.42 -29.45 20.01
C ALA A 112 -24.56 -30.16 21.05
N GLY A 113 -23.55 -29.46 21.58
CA GLY A 113 -22.69 -29.94 22.65
C GLY A 113 -23.46 -30.33 23.90
N ALA A 114 -24.41 -29.50 24.32
CA ALA A 114 -25.25 -29.79 25.47
C ALA A 114 -26.03 -31.10 25.29
N LEU A 115 -26.65 -31.29 24.13
CA LEU A 115 -27.43 -32.50 23.82
C LEU A 115 -26.55 -33.76 23.79
N ILE A 116 -25.37 -33.67 23.18
CA ILE A 116 -24.41 -34.78 23.11
C ILE A 116 -23.88 -35.12 24.51
N GLY A 117 -23.48 -34.11 25.28
CA GLY A 117 -22.97 -34.28 26.62
C GLY A 117 -24.02 -34.86 27.58
N MET A 118 -25.26 -34.39 27.49
CA MET A 118 -26.42 -34.99 28.19
C MET A 118 -26.57 -36.48 27.85
N GLY A 119 -26.48 -36.84 26.56
CA GLY A 119 -26.62 -38.22 26.10
C GLY A 119 -25.50 -39.15 26.56
N LEU A 120 -24.27 -38.65 26.66
CA LEU A 120 -23.10 -39.45 27.07
C LEU A 120 -22.94 -39.55 28.58
N ILE A 121 -23.16 -38.45 29.31
CA ILE A 121 -22.84 -38.36 30.74
C ILE A 121 -24.01 -38.83 31.61
N SER A 122 -25.27 -38.64 31.19
CA SER A 122 -26.46 -39.15 31.91
C SER A 122 -26.43 -40.66 32.22
N PRO A 123 -26.11 -41.57 31.28
CA PRO A 123 -26.05 -43.00 31.60
C PRO A 123 -24.86 -43.35 32.51
N LEU A 124 -23.75 -42.61 32.42
CA LEU A 124 -22.58 -42.81 33.29
C LEU A 124 -22.90 -42.40 34.73
N THR A 125 -23.49 -41.22 34.94
CA THR A 125 -23.85 -40.78 36.30
C THR A 125 -24.98 -41.64 36.89
N ALA A 126 -25.89 -42.15 36.07
CA ALA A 126 -26.89 -43.10 36.54
C ALA A 126 -26.25 -44.39 37.07
N LEU A 127 -25.17 -44.84 36.44
CA LEU A 127 -24.46 -46.07 36.81
C LEU A 127 -23.57 -45.89 38.05
N PHE A 128 -22.90 -44.74 38.19
CA PHE A 128 -21.98 -44.48 39.30
C PHE A 128 -22.62 -43.80 40.51
N PHE A 129 -23.58 -42.90 40.30
CA PHE A 129 -24.16 -42.05 41.34
C PHE A 129 -25.67 -42.28 41.54
N GLY A 130 -26.28 -43.19 40.77
CA GLY A 130 -27.72 -43.50 40.87
C GLY A 130 -28.65 -42.38 40.38
N SER A 131 -28.13 -41.23 39.94
CA SER A 131 -28.91 -40.07 39.50
C SER A 131 -28.69 -39.74 38.02
N ARG A 132 -29.75 -39.81 37.22
CA ARG A 132 -29.74 -39.36 35.81
C ARG A 132 -29.76 -37.84 35.67
N GLU A 133 -30.40 -37.15 36.60
CA GLU A 133 -30.57 -35.70 36.60
C GLU A 133 -29.24 -34.95 36.74
N ALA A 134 -28.37 -35.44 37.64
CA ALA A 134 -27.02 -34.90 37.78
C ALA A 134 -26.22 -35.00 36.48
N GLY A 135 -26.38 -36.09 35.72
CA GLY A 135 -25.71 -36.26 34.44
C GLY A 135 -26.32 -35.45 33.29
N PHE A 136 -27.59 -35.05 33.38
CA PHE A 136 -28.15 -34.09 32.44
C PHE A 136 -27.57 -32.68 32.66
N LEU A 137 -27.47 -32.23 33.91
CA LEU A 137 -26.89 -30.93 34.24
C LEU A 137 -25.39 -30.89 33.91
N LEU A 138 -24.62 -31.84 34.44
CA LEU A 138 -23.17 -31.91 34.18
C LEU A 138 -22.88 -32.16 32.70
N GLY A 139 -23.67 -33.04 32.07
CA GLY A 139 -23.54 -33.36 30.66
C GLY A 139 -23.80 -32.17 29.75
N ALA A 140 -24.85 -31.39 30.01
CA ALA A 140 -25.16 -30.21 29.23
C ALA A 140 -24.05 -29.16 29.31
N SER A 141 -23.60 -28.83 30.52
CA SER A 141 -22.57 -27.80 30.72
C SER A 141 -21.23 -28.22 30.13
N LEU A 142 -20.77 -29.44 30.40
CA LEU A 142 -19.49 -29.94 29.89
C LEU A 142 -19.51 -30.14 28.36
N GLY A 143 -20.63 -30.62 27.84
CA GLY A 143 -20.82 -30.81 26.41
C GLY A 143 -20.86 -29.49 25.65
N ALA A 144 -21.62 -28.51 26.14
CA ALA A 144 -21.67 -27.16 25.55
C ALA A 144 -20.30 -26.48 25.56
N PHE A 145 -19.60 -26.55 26.70
CA PHE A 145 -18.24 -26.01 26.84
C PHE A 145 -17.25 -26.71 25.91
N GLY A 146 -17.25 -28.04 25.86
CA GLY A 146 -16.34 -28.81 25.02
C GLY A 146 -16.52 -28.52 23.53
N LEU A 147 -17.76 -28.47 23.04
CA LEU A 147 -18.03 -28.24 21.62
C LEU A 147 -17.92 -26.77 21.20
N SER A 148 -18.21 -25.82 22.08
CA SER A 148 -17.89 -24.40 21.82
C SER A 148 -16.38 -24.17 21.77
N LEU A 149 -15.61 -24.78 22.67
CA LEU A 149 -14.15 -24.72 22.63
C LEU A 149 -13.60 -25.41 21.37
N ALA A 150 -14.18 -26.54 20.99
CA ALA A 150 -13.85 -27.24 19.75
C ALA A 150 -14.16 -26.36 18.53
N ALA A 151 -15.29 -25.64 18.50
CA ALA A 151 -15.62 -24.69 17.44
C ALA A 151 -14.58 -23.56 17.33
N LEU A 152 -14.00 -23.12 18.44
CA LEU A 152 -12.94 -22.10 18.48
C LEU A 152 -11.58 -22.64 18.00
N ARG A 153 -11.23 -23.87 18.38
CA ARG A 153 -9.88 -24.43 18.19
C ARG A 153 -9.71 -25.34 16.98
N LEU A 154 -10.73 -26.10 16.56
CA LEU A 154 -10.64 -26.96 15.37
C LEU A 154 -10.27 -26.21 14.08
N PRO A 155 -10.78 -24.99 13.82
CA PRO A 155 -10.43 -24.24 12.60
C PRO A 155 -8.96 -23.86 12.50
N GLU A 156 -8.21 -23.89 13.61
CA GLU A 156 -6.77 -23.59 13.63
C GLU A 156 -5.94 -24.72 13.01
N ASN A 157 -6.42 -25.97 13.03
CA ASN A 157 -5.65 -27.13 12.61
C ASN A 157 -6.41 -27.99 11.58
N ARG A 158 -6.29 -27.63 10.29
CA ARG A 158 -6.93 -28.32 9.15
C ARG A 158 -6.65 -29.84 9.14
N LYS A 159 -5.47 -30.28 9.55
CA LYS A 159 -5.11 -31.71 9.58
C LYS A 159 -5.97 -32.47 10.59
N LEU A 160 -6.20 -31.90 11.77
CA LEU A 160 -7.02 -32.50 12.81
C LEU A 160 -8.50 -32.56 12.40
N LEU A 161 -8.99 -31.51 11.72
CA LEU A 161 -10.35 -31.48 11.19
C LEU A 161 -10.57 -32.56 10.14
N TRP A 162 -9.65 -32.70 9.18
CA TRP A 162 -9.71 -33.76 8.17
C TRP A 162 -9.57 -35.15 8.77
N ALA A 163 -8.71 -35.34 9.76
CA ALA A 163 -8.57 -36.62 10.46
C ALA A 163 -9.87 -37.00 11.22
N LEU A 164 -10.49 -36.04 11.93
CA LEU A 164 -11.77 -36.24 12.60
C LEU A 164 -12.90 -36.53 11.60
N ALA A 165 -12.98 -35.76 10.52
CA ALA A 165 -13.99 -35.96 9.48
C ALA A 165 -13.82 -37.32 8.79
N ALA A 166 -12.59 -37.74 8.52
CA ALA A 166 -12.28 -39.06 7.96
C ALA A 166 -12.65 -40.20 8.93
N LEU A 167 -12.31 -40.07 10.21
CA LEU A 167 -12.67 -41.08 11.23
C LEU A 167 -14.19 -41.18 11.41
N LEU A 168 -14.90 -40.04 11.46
CA LEU A 168 -16.36 -40.01 11.52
C LEU A 168 -16.99 -40.55 10.24
N GLY A 169 -16.43 -40.22 9.07
CA GLY A 169 -16.88 -40.75 7.78
C GLY A 169 -16.67 -42.27 7.65
N LEU A 170 -15.57 -42.80 8.17
CA LEU A 170 -15.32 -44.24 8.25
C LEU A 170 -16.30 -44.92 9.24
N ALA A 171 -16.59 -44.27 10.36
CA ALA A 171 -17.56 -44.76 11.34
C ALA A 171 -18.99 -44.79 10.79
N THR A 172 -19.43 -43.72 10.09
CA THR A 172 -20.74 -43.68 9.42
C THR A 172 -20.84 -44.74 8.33
N LEU A 173 -19.80 -44.91 7.51
CA LEU A 173 -19.76 -45.91 6.44
C LEU A 173 -19.85 -47.33 7.02
N ARG A 174 -19.10 -47.62 8.10
CA ARG A 174 -19.17 -48.92 8.77
C ARG A 174 -20.57 -49.23 9.28
N GLU A 175 -21.24 -48.28 9.92
CA GLU A 175 -22.61 -48.49 10.40
C GLU A 175 -23.63 -48.60 9.28
N ALA A 176 -23.49 -47.83 8.21
CA ALA A 176 -24.30 -47.97 7.01
C ALA A 176 -24.12 -49.36 6.37
N LEU A 177 -22.89 -49.88 6.29
CA LEU A 177 -22.61 -51.22 5.77
C LEU A 177 -23.15 -52.33 6.66
N VAL A 178 -23.07 -52.20 7.99
CA VAL A 178 -23.68 -53.15 8.92
C VAL A 178 -25.21 -53.15 8.79
N PHE A 179 -25.81 -51.99 8.54
CA PHE A 179 -27.23 -51.84 8.30
C PHE A 179 -27.66 -52.45 6.94
N LEU A 180 -26.92 -52.16 5.87
CA LEU A 180 -27.17 -52.60 4.49
C LEU A 180 -26.85 -54.09 4.24
N GLY A 181 -25.81 -54.62 4.89
CA GLY A 181 -25.37 -56.02 4.76
C GLY A 181 -26.23 -57.03 5.53
N SER A 182 -27.24 -56.57 6.27
CA SER A 182 -28.20 -57.45 6.93
C SER A 182 -29.48 -57.52 6.08
N GLY A 183 -29.73 -58.65 5.43
CA GLY A 183 -30.70 -58.85 4.34
C GLY A 183 -32.20 -58.70 4.65
N SER A 184 -32.62 -57.77 5.52
CA SER A 184 -34.04 -57.46 5.74
C SER A 184 -34.23 -56.00 6.22
N LEU A 185 -34.02 -55.05 5.31
CA LEU A 185 -33.98 -53.60 5.60
C LEU A 185 -35.25 -53.07 6.28
N LEU A 186 -36.43 -53.50 5.85
CA LEU A 186 -37.71 -52.94 6.31
C LEU A 186 -38.21 -53.54 7.64
N SER A 187 -38.11 -54.86 7.80
CA SER A 187 -38.66 -55.57 8.96
C SER A 187 -37.81 -55.41 10.22
N ARG A 188 -36.47 -55.29 10.07
CA ARG A 188 -35.57 -54.97 11.18
C ARG A 188 -35.47 -53.47 11.45
N GLY A 189 -35.65 -52.59 10.48
CA GLY A 189 -35.76 -51.14 10.75
C GLY A 189 -36.88 -50.85 11.74
N TRP A 190 -38.05 -51.46 11.53
CA TRP A 190 -39.20 -51.35 12.44
C TRP A 190 -38.98 -52.05 13.81
N LYS A 191 -38.27 -53.17 13.82
CA LYS A 191 -37.92 -53.92 15.05
C LYS A 191 -36.79 -53.25 15.84
N LEU A 192 -35.84 -52.57 15.20
CA LEU A 192 -34.79 -51.77 15.83
C LEU A 192 -35.36 -50.52 16.49
N ILE A 193 -36.34 -49.85 15.86
CA ILE A 193 -37.09 -48.73 16.44
C ILE A 193 -37.77 -49.15 17.74
N ARG A 194 -38.29 -50.38 17.80
CA ARG A 194 -39.07 -50.88 18.95
C ARG A 194 -38.25 -51.56 20.05
N THR A 195 -37.12 -52.20 19.73
CA THR A 195 -36.45 -53.12 20.66
C THR A 195 -34.99 -52.80 20.97
N ASN A 196 -34.29 -51.95 20.19
CA ASN A 196 -32.87 -51.69 20.42
C ASN A 196 -32.47 -50.23 20.15
N ARG A 197 -32.81 -49.36 21.10
CA ARG A 197 -32.51 -47.91 21.09
C ARG A 197 -31.02 -47.57 20.88
N GLY A 198 -30.10 -48.50 21.17
CA GLY A 198 -28.65 -48.26 21.12
C GLY A 198 -28.02 -48.26 19.72
N SER A 199 -28.61 -48.92 18.72
CA SER A 199 -28.00 -49.03 17.37
C SER A 199 -28.53 -47.98 16.39
N LEU A 200 -29.79 -47.55 16.55
CA LEU A 200 -30.37 -46.46 15.75
C LEU A 200 -29.81 -45.09 16.15
N SER A 201 -29.53 -44.90 17.44
CA SER A 201 -28.92 -43.66 17.92
C SER A 201 -27.56 -43.42 17.28
N ARG A 202 -26.74 -44.45 17.08
CA ARG A 202 -25.41 -44.32 16.48
C ARG A 202 -25.44 -44.00 14.98
N LEU A 203 -26.36 -44.64 14.25
CA LEU A 203 -26.61 -44.39 12.82
C LEU A 203 -26.98 -42.93 12.51
N VAL A 204 -27.61 -42.22 13.47
CA VAL A 204 -27.96 -40.80 13.35
C VAL A 204 -26.89 -39.90 14.00
N LEU A 205 -26.26 -40.35 15.09
CA LEU A 205 -25.27 -39.57 15.83
C LEU A 205 -24.03 -39.26 14.99
N PHE A 206 -23.45 -40.26 14.30
CA PHE A 206 -22.23 -40.05 13.52
C PHE A 206 -22.41 -39.10 12.32
N PRO A 207 -23.47 -39.18 11.49
CA PRO A 207 -23.66 -38.20 10.43
C PRO A 207 -24.00 -36.80 10.97
N VAL A 208 -24.71 -36.69 12.10
CA VAL A 208 -24.95 -35.40 12.77
C VAL A 208 -23.64 -34.81 13.30
N LEU A 209 -22.78 -35.61 13.93
CA LEU A 209 -21.46 -35.19 14.38
C LEU A 209 -20.54 -34.81 13.21
N LEU A 210 -20.61 -35.53 12.10
CA LEU A 210 -19.85 -35.22 10.89
C LEU A 210 -20.31 -33.89 10.29
N ALA A 211 -21.61 -33.67 10.17
CA ALA A 211 -22.19 -32.40 9.73
C ALA A 211 -21.81 -31.26 10.68
N LEU A 212 -21.83 -31.50 12.00
CA LEU A 212 -21.39 -30.54 13.00
C LEU A 212 -19.91 -30.18 12.81
N VAL A 213 -19.01 -31.17 12.67
CA VAL A 213 -17.57 -30.93 12.45
C VAL A 213 -17.32 -30.14 11.16
N LEU A 214 -18.02 -30.45 10.07
CA LEU A 214 -17.89 -29.73 8.81
C LEU A 214 -18.42 -28.29 8.89
N LEU A 215 -19.53 -28.08 9.60
CA LEU A 215 -20.12 -26.75 9.82
C LEU A 215 -19.27 -25.88 10.75
N LEU A 216 -18.64 -26.50 11.77
CA LEU A 216 -17.66 -25.87 12.66
C LEU A 216 -16.32 -25.59 11.96
N GLY A 217 -16.00 -26.31 10.87
CA GLY A 217 -14.76 -26.16 10.12
C GLY A 217 -14.70 -24.99 9.14
N GLY A 218 -15.84 -24.41 8.79
CA GLY A 218 -15.91 -23.26 7.89
C GLY A 218 -15.36 -22.01 8.58
N ARG A 219 -14.21 -21.51 8.15
CA ARG A 219 -13.79 -20.14 8.49
C ARG A 219 -14.50 -19.18 7.54
N THR A 220 -15.25 -18.25 8.10
CA THR A 220 -15.60 -17.02 7.39
C THR A 220 -14.48 -16.04 7.71
N GLU A 221 -13.50 -15.94 6.81
CA GLU A 221 -12.49 -14.89 6.91
C GLU A 221 -13.16 -13.59 6.46
N GLN A 222 -13.36 -12.67 7.40
CA GLN A 222 -13.95 -11.36 7.12
C GLN A 222 -12.87 -10.29 7.30
N ILE A 223 -12.88 -9.31 6.42
CA ILE A 223 -12.00 -8.15 6.54
C ILE A 223 -12.50 -7.32 7.72
N ASP A 224 -11.62 -7.01 8.68
CA ASP A 224 -11.92 -5.95 9.64
C ASP A 224 -11.84 -4.61 8.90
N ARG A 225 -12.99 -4.16 8.41
CA ARG A 225 -13.08 -2.91 7.65
C ARG A 225 -12.65 -1.71 8.48
N ARG A 226 -12.88 -1.71 9.81
CA ARG A 226 -12.48 -0.59 10.68
C ARG A 226 -10.97 -0.57 10.89
N ALA A 227 -10.37 -1.69 11.26
CA ALA A 227 -8.92 -1.76 11.42
C ALA A 227 -8.18 -1.53 10.10
N SER A 228 -8.73 -2.02 8.98
CA SER A 228 -8.18 -1.74 7.65
C SER A 228 -8.30 -0.26 7.30
N ALA A 229 -9.46 0.36 7.56
CA ALA A 229 -9.70 1.78 7.31
C ALA A 229 -8.68 2.68 8.03
N GLU A 230 -8.39 2.42 9.31
CA GLU A 230 -7.42 3.20 10.07
C GLU A 230 -5.98 2.99 9.55
N ARG A 231 -5.57 1.75 9.28
CA ARG A 231 -4.24 1.49 8.70
C ARG A 231 -4.05 2.18 7.36
N ILE A 232 -5.05 2.10 6.46
CA ILE A 232 -4.97 2.75 5.15
C ILE A 232 -4.91 4.26 5.29
N LYS A 233 -5.64 4.83 6.25
CA LYS A 233 -5.59 6.27 6.53
C LYS A 233 -4.19 6.70 7.00
N GLU A 234 -3.56 5.92 7.87
CA GLU A 234 -2.19 6.16 8.34
C GLU A 234 -1.17 6.05 7.19
N ASP A 235 -1.26 4.99 6.39
CA ASP A 235 -0.40 4.75 5.22
C ASP A 235 -0.54 5.90 4.21
N LEU A 236 -1.77 6.30 3.86
CA LEU A 236 -2.04 7.43 2.97
C LEU A 236 -1.54 8.76 3.53
N SER A 237 -1.68 8.99 4.84
CA SER A 237 -1.19 10.22 5.47
C SER A 237 0.33 10.31 5.40
N SER A 238 1.03 9.20 5.65
CA SER A 238 2.49 9.12 5.52
C SER A 238 2.94 9.32 4.07
N TRP A 239 2.27 8.67 3.13
CA TRP A 239 2.55 8.80 1.70
C TRP A 239 2.31 10.23 1.19
N LEU A 240 1.19 10.87 1.59
CA LEU A 240 0.87 12.26 1.25
C LEU A 240 1.82 13.28 1.89
N GLU A 241 2.44 12.95 3.03
CA GLU A 241 3.54 13.75 3.56
C GLU A 241 4.77 13.71 2.66
N GLY A 242 5.15 12.51 2.20
CA GLY A 242 6.17 12.35 1.17
C GLY A 242 5.81 13.14 -0.09
N ALA A 243 4.55 13.06 -0.53
CA ALA A 243 4.07 13.77 -1.69
C ALA A 243 4.17 15.30 -1.56
N ALA A 244 3.83 15.86 -0.39
CA ALA A 244 3.98 17.29 -0.14
C ALA A 244 5.45 17.73 -0.20
N ARG A 245 6.39 16.90 0.27
CA ARG A 245 7.83 17.22 0.18
C ARG A 245 8.33 17.20 -1.26
N VAL A 246 7.91 16.22 -2.05
CA VAL A 246 8.23 16.16 -3.50
C VAL A 246 7.61 17.33 -4.24
N ALA A 247 6.33 17.63 -3.97
CA ALA A 247 5.62 18.79 -4.49
C ALA A 247 6.36 20.11 -4.22
N PHE A 248 6.83 20.31 -2.98
CA PHE A 248 7.63 21.48 -2.64
C PHE A 248 8.93 21.56 -3.44
N LEU A 249 9.68 20.45 -3.51
CA LEU A 249 10.93 20.40 -4.28
C LEU A 249 10.68 20.76 -5.75
N MET A 250 9.64 20.20 -6.36
CA MET A 250 9.26 20.52 -7.74
C MET A 250 8.86 21.99 -7.91
N GLY A 251 8.04 22.53 -7.01
CA GLY A 251 7.65 23.94 -7.03
C GLY A 251 8.84 24.89 -6.91
N THR A 252 9.86 24.52 -6.11
CA THR A 252 11.09 25.32 -5.97
C THR A 252 12.00 25.24 -7.21
N THR A 253 11.99 24.12 -7.95
CA THR A 253 12.71 24.02 -9.22
C THR A 253 12.04 24.85 -10.32
N GLU A 254 10.71 24.92 -10.35
CA GLU A 254 9.96 25.72 -11.35
C GLU A 254 10.00 27.22 -11.05
N THR A 255 9.97 27.64 -9.79
CA THR A 255 10.14 29.06 -9.42
C THR A 255 11.58 29.55 -9.57
N GLY A 256 12.57 28.65 -9.52
CA GLY A 256 13.94 28.93 -9.95
C GLY A 256 14.09 29.07 -11.48
N ALA A 257 13.15 28.51 -12.24
CA ALA A 257 13.08 28.55 -13.69
C ALA A 257 12.27 29.76 -14.23
N GLY A 258 12.34 30.92 -13.56
CA GLY A 258 11.93 32.22 -14.13
C GLY A 258 12.79 32.67 -15.34
N SER A 259 13.47 31.73 -15.99
CA SER A 259 14.27 31.89 -17.20
C SER A 259 14.00 30.72 -18.18
N ALA A 260 12.79 30.17 -18.16
CA ALA A 260 12.32 29.37 -19.28
C ALA A 260 12.11 30.29 -20.50
N PRO A 261 12.61 29.92 -21.69
CA PRO A 261 12.70 30.84 -22.82
C PRO A 261 11.33 31.22 -23.37
N ALA A 262 11.14 32.47 -23.80
CA ALA A 262 9.95 32.84 -24.56
C ALA A 262 9.91 32.02 -25.86
N GLY A 263 8.72 31.68 -26.36
CA GLY A 263 8.48 30.67 -27.42
C GLY A 263 9.20 30.81 -28.78
N GLY A 264 10.14 31.75 -28.94
CA GLY A 264 11.05 31.85 -30.10
C GLY A 264 12.46 31.28 -29.87
N GLU A 265 12.89 31.09 -28.63
CA GLU A 265 14.30 30.75 -28.34
C GLU A 265 14.62 29.26 -28.60
N LEU A 266 13.64 28.36 -28.45
CA LEU A 266 13.76 26.95 -28.86
C LEU A 266 13.86 26.81 -30.39
N ALA A 267 13.15 27.65 -31.15
CA ALA A 267 13.24 27.68 -32.60
C ALA A 267 14.60 28.21 -33.08
N ALA A 268 15.14 29.21 -32.38
CA ALA A 268 16.50 29.70 -32.62
C ALA A 268 17.56 28.63 -32.31
N LEU A 269 17.37 27.84 -31.25
CA LEU A 269 18.27 26.72 -30.93
C LEU A 269 18.24 25.63 -32.01
N ALA A 270 17.04 25.24 -32.46
CA ALA A 270 16.88 24.27 -33.54
C ALA A 270 17.54 24.76 -34.84
N ALA A 271 17.41 26.05 -35.16
CA ALA A 271 18.10 26.65 -36.30
C ALA A 271 19.62 26.58 -36.17
N LYS A 272 20.19 26.86 -34.97
CA LYS A 272 21.64 26.74 -34.73
C LYS A 272 22.15 25.30 -34.87
N ILE A 273 21.40 24.32 -34.38
CA ILE A 273 21.75 22.90 -34.55
C ILE A 273 21.79 22.52 -36.04
N LEU A 274 20.80 22.97 -36.82
CA LEU A 274 20.75 22.72 -38.27
C LEU A 274 21.88 23.43 -39.02
N THR A 275 22.31 24.62 -38.58
CA THR A 275 23.46 25.30 -39.20
C THR A 275 24.79 24.59 -38.93
N LEU A 276 24.90 23.85 -37.82
CA LEU A 276 26.10 23.07 -37.49
C LEU A 276 26.18 21.76 -38.28
N GLU A 277 25.05 21.25 -38.78
CA GLU A 277 24.99 20.02 -39.59
C GLU A 277 25.79 20.14 -40.91
N GLY A 278 25.95 21.36 -41.44
CA GLY A 278 26.69 21.65 -42.67
C GLY A 278 28.04 22.37 -42.48
N ALA A 279 28.51 22.55 -41.24
CA ALA A 279 29.71 23.33 -40.94
C ALA A 279 31.00 22.54 -41.24
N ALA A 280 32.07 23.26 -41.63
CA ALA A 280 33.40 22.67 -41.78
C ALA A 280 33.95 22.22 -40.42
N GLN A 281 34.80 21.19 -40.41
CA GLN A 281 35.29 20.55 -39.18
C GLN A 281 36.02 21.51 -38.24
N ASP A 282 36.67 22.55 -38.79
CA ASP A 282 37.40 23.56 -38.03
C ASP A 282 36.46 24.55 -37.30
N ASP A 283 35.27 24.79 -37.85
CA ASP A 283 34.26 25.70 -37.29
C ASP A 283 33.29 24.98 -36.34
N LEU A 284 33.21 23.66 -36.44
CA LEU A 284 32.30 22.83 -35.65
C LEU A 284 32.59 22.92 -34.15
N ALA A 285 33.87 22.97 -33.76
CA ALA A 285 34.25 23.06 -32.35
C ALA A 285 33.78 24.37 -31.71
N ALA A 286 34.03 25.51 -32.38
CA ALA A 286 33.59 26.81 -31.91
C ALA A 286 32.06 26.94 -31.90
N GLY A 287 31.40 26.42 -32.93
CA GLY A 287 29.94 26.40 -33.03
C GLY A 287 29.27 25.52 -31.98
N MET A 288 29.88 24.39 -31.61
CA MET A 288 29.42 23.53 -30.52
C MET A 288 29.57 24.19 -29.15
N ASP A 289 30.65 24.93 -28.91
CA ASP A 289 30.86 25.70 -27.67
C ASP A 289 29.85 26.84 -27.54
N GLU A 290 29.52 27.52 -28.65
CA GLU A 290 28.49 28.54 -28.69
C GLU A 290 27.10 27.95 -28.43
N LEU A 291 26.76 26.85 -29.08
CA LEU A 291 25.50 26.13 -28.84
C LEU A 291 25.40 25.66 -27.39
N ALA A 292 26.47 25.11 -26.81
CA ALA A 292 26.51 24.73 -25.41
C ALA A 292 26.40 25.94 -24.47
N GLY A 293 26.88 27.12 -24.88
CA GLY A 293 26.65 28.39 -24.20
C GLY A 293 25.17 28.76 -24.22
N ASP A 294 24.53 28.72 -25.38
CA ASP A 294 23.11 29.07 -25.55
C ASP A 294 22.19 28.12 -24.80
N ILE A 295 22.41 26.81 -24.88
CA ILE A 295 21.66 25.80 -24.13
C ILE A 295 21.75 26.08 -22.62
N ARG A 296 22.94 26.42 -22.11
CA ARG A 296 23.13 26.80 -20.69
C ARG A 296 22.44 28.11 -20.33
N ASN A 297 22.48 29.11 -21.21
CA ASN A 297 21.81 30.39 -21.00
C ASN A 297 20.28 30.25 -20.93
N LEU A 298 19.73 29.26 -21.65
CA LEU A 298 18.31 28.88 -21.64
C LEU A 298 17.91 28.04 -20.41
N GLY A 299 18.84 27.82 -19.47
CA GLY A 299 18.61 27.05 -18.26
C GLY A 299 18.68 25.53 -18.46
N PHE A 300 18.98 25.05 -19.67
CA PHE A 300 19.21 23.64 -19.93
C PHE A 300 20.66 23.30 -19.58
N GLY A 301 20.85 22.72 -18.40
CA GLY A 301 22.15 22.25 -17.95
C GLY A 301 22.13 21.93 -16.47
N SER A 302 22.50 20.71 -16.10
CA SER A 302 22.98 20.45 -14.75
C SER A 302 24.20 21.33 -14.54
N GLY A 303 24.15 22.22 -13.53
CA GLY A 303 25.18 23.23 -13.22
C GLY A 303 26.54 22.91 -13.83
N GLY A 304 26.89 23.68 -14.87
CA GLY A 304 28.06 23.44 -15.71
C GLY A 304 29.32 23.24 -14.86
N GLU A 305 30.14 22.29 -15.31
CA GLU A 305 31.37 21.82 -14.67
C GLU A 305 32.08 22.90 -13.87
N THR A 306 32.26 22.62 -12.58
CA THR A 306 33.12 23.39 -11.70
C THR A 306 34.57 23.20 -12.13
N GLY A 307 34.99 23.89 -13.18
CA GLY A 307 36.37 23.94 -13.62
C GLY A 307 37.22 24.78 -12.66
N GLU A 308 38.39 24.27 -12.31
CA GLU A 308 39.44 25.06 -11.68
C GLU A 308 40.42 25.55 -12.76
N PHE A 309 40.82 26.80 -12.72
CA PHE A 309 41.85 27.35 -13.59
C PHE A 309 42.76 28.32 -12.84
N ALA A 310 43.92 28.64 -13.40
CA ALA A 310 44.81 29.65 -12.85
C ALA A 310 44.31 31.05 -13.25
N TRP A 311 44.14 31.93 -12.27
CA TRP A 311 43.65 33.28 -12.49
C TRP A 311 44.63 34.10 -13.31
N ASP A 312 44.13 34.69 -14.39
CA ASP A 312 44.85 35.61 -15.26
C ASP A 312 44.11 36.95 -15.30
N PRO A 313 44.79 38.11 -15.32
CA PRO A 313 44.12 39.41 -15.38
C PRO A 313 43.14 39.58 -16.55
N GLN A 314 43.34 38.90 -17.69
CA GLN A 314 42.39 38.97 -18.82
C GLN A 314 41.06 38.26 -18.50
N ALA A 315 41.05 37.32 -17.54
CA ALA A 315 39.82 36.67 -17.10
C ALA A 315 38.90 37.62 -16.32
N ALA A 316 39.42 38.77 -15.85
CA ALA A 316 38.60 39.80 -15.21
C ALA A 316 37.49 40.30 -16.14
N ASP A 317 37.70 40.34 -17.46
CA ASP A 317 36.67 40.80 -18.39
C ASP A 317 35.43 39.89 -18.39
N ARG A 318 35.60 38.61 -18.03
CA ARG A 318 34.55 37.59 -18.05
C ARG A 318 34.05 37.21 -16.66
N PHE A 319 34.83 37.40 -15.60
CA PHE A 319 34.51 36.90 -14.26
C PHE A 319 34.65 37.98 -13.18
N GLU A 320 33.71 38.00 -12.24
CA GLU A 320 33.80 38.67 -10.95
C GLU A 320 34.53 37.78 -9.95
N VAL A 321 35.33 38.42 -9.11
CA VAL A 321 36.14 37.76 -8.09
C VAL A 321 35.45 37.84 -6.73
N PHE A 322 35.25 36.69 -6.09
CA PHE A 322 34.80 36.61 -4.70
C PHE A 322 36.01 36.49 -3.75
N GLY A 323 36.35 37.59 -3.07
CA GLY A 323 37.48 37.68 -2.14
C GLY A 323 38.71 38.34 -2.77
N TYR A 324 39.90 38.05 -2.22
CA TYR A 324 41.18 38.53 -2.77
C TYR A 324 41.86 37.42 -3.57
N ILE A 325 42.21 37.71 -4.82
CA ILE A 325 42.83 36.78 -5.78
C ILE A 325 43.99 37.50 -6.47
N GLU A 326 45.17 36.88 -6.47
CA GLU A 326 46.35 37.36 -7.17
C GLU A 326 46.53 36.62 -8.51
N PRO A 327 47.20 37.21 -9.51
CA PRO A 327 47.57 36.51 -10.73
C PRO A 327 48.32 35.20 -10.43
N GLY A 328 47.88 34.10 -11.04
CA GLY A 328 48.43 32.77 -10.82
C GLY A 328 47.74 31.94 -9.73
N ASP A 329 46.81 32.51 -8.96
CA ASP A 329 46.02 31.76 -7.99
C ASP A 329 45.08 30.76 -8.66
N ARG A 330 44.91 29.56 -8.07
CA ARG A 330 43.88 28.63 -8.54
C ARG A 330 42.50 29.09 -8.08
N VAL A 331 41.58 29.22 -9.03
CA VAL A 331 40.22 29.67 -8.80
C VAL A 331 39.22 28.65 -9.32
N ARG A 332 38.11 28.49 -8.61
CA ARG A 332 36.98 27.65 -9.00
C ARG A 332 35.84 28.53 -9.50
N VAL A 333 35.26 28.13 -10.62
CA VAL A 333 34.05 28.77 -11.16
C VAL A 333 32.85 28.36 -10.31
N GLU A 334 32.27 29.33 -9.60
CA GLU A 334 31.03 29.17 -8.82
C GLU A 334 29.80 29.50 -9.67
N ARG A 335 29.96 30.41 -10.63
CA ARG A 335 28.93 30.79 -11.61
C ARG A 335 29.59 31.05 -12.97
N PRO A 336 29.22 30.35 -14.05
CA PRO A 336 29.74 30.66 -15.38
C PRO A 336 29.25 32.05 -15.85
N PRO A 337 29.98 32.71 -16.76
CA PRO A 337 29.56 33.98 -17.33
C PRO A 337 28.38 33.77 -18.29
N LEU A 338 27.45 34.73 -18.30
CA LEU A 338 26.36 34.76 -19.27
C LEU A 338 26.86 35.48 -20.53
N MET A 339 26.95 34.75 -21.64
CA MET A 339 27.44 35.26 -22.92
C MET A 339 26.28 35.32 -23.91
N LYS A 340 26.20 36.36 -24.75
CA LYS A 340 25.30 36.41 -25.90
C LYS A 340 26.01 37.09 -27.05
N ASP A 341 26.03 36.45 -28.22
CA ASP A 341 26.69 36.97 -29.44
C ASP A 341 28.15 37.38 -29.20
N GLY A 342 28.91 36.55 -28.44
CA GLY A 342 30.31 36.83 -28.09
C GLY A 342 30.53 37.94 -27.06
N ARG A 343 29.47 38.58 -26.56
CA ARG A 343 29.54 39.64 -25.54
C ARG A 343 29.14 39.13 -24.16
N VAL A 344 29.84 39.59 -23.12
CA VAL A 344 29.53 39.27 -21.72
C VAL A 344 28.31 40.08 -21.31
N LEU A 345 27.15 39.44 -21.19
CA LEU A 345 25.94 40.05 -20.64
C LEU A 345 25.99 40.14 -19.11
N ARG A 346 26.60 39.13 -18.48
CA ARG A 346 26.80 39.09 -17.04
C ARG A 346 28.08 38.33 -16.72
N ARG A 347 28.95 38.95 -15.92
CA ARG A 347 30.20 38.32 -15.49
C ARG A 347 29.91 37.10 -14.61
N GLY A 348 30.69 36.04 -14.82
CA GLY A 348 30.69 34.85 -13.99
C GLY A 348 31.17 35.19 -12.56
N LEU A 349 31.15 34.22 -11.64
CA LEU A 349 31.71 34.38 -10.31
C LEU A 349 32.77 33.30 -10.09
N VAL A 350 33.96 33.72 -9.68
CA VAL A 350 35.05 32.82 -9.30
C VAL A 350 35.46 33.02 -7.84
N ARG A 351 35.93 31.95 -7.21
CA ARG A 351 36.45 31.97 -5.84
C ARG A 351 37.80 31.27 -5.77
N LYS A 352 38.74 31.81 -5.00
CA LYS A 352 40.04 31.18 -4.73
C LYS A 352 39.86 29.80 -4.08
N VAL A 353 40.54 28.80 -4.63
CA VAL A 353 40.67 27.48 -4.03
C VAL A 353 41.79 27.55 -3.01
N ARG A 354 41.49 27.25 -1.73
CA ARG A 354 42.53 27.12 -0.71
C ARG A 354 43.26 25.81 -0.98
N ARG A 355 44.59 25.85 -1.09
CA ARG A 355 45.39 24.61 -1.07
C ARG A 355 45.08 23.88 0.25
N PRO A 356 44.94 22.54 0.24
CA PRO A 356 44.83 21.77 1.47
C PRO A 356 46.04 21.97 2.38
#